data_AF-R9IY26-F1
#
_entry.id   AF-R9IY26-F1
#
_cell.length_a   1.000
_cell.length_b   1.000
_cell.length_c   1.000
_cell.angle_alpha   90.00
_cell.angle_beta   90.00
_cell.angle_gamma   90.00
#
_symmetry.space_group_name_H-M   'P 1'
#
loop_
_entity.id
_entity.type
_entity.pdbx_description
1 polymer ?
#
loop_
_entity_poly.entity_id
_entity_poly.type
_entity_poly.pdbx_seq_one_letter_code
_entity_poly.pdbx_strand_id
1 'polypeptide(L)'
;MDFEEEKEVGIFGDYTGKMCISEDKKEEFSKRLQKLLFYGGMMQFDKVCIFGKKIMLLKPVEPDEDGNLYFHYNYFEDDTWENAGYKRDNTRFFSGKIGGNEFCDVVTAIHFLYEVSDEEIGVAKINGEIVNEPGYLGWMNHILGTDFSMKKRFRLWELFEKHCLERKEQGYEEVSDSFHIWDVVPHSLYQAAGGTEFSDICYLTQGTGTLCGDELVPGVYPEAIYKCKKVLQQYFDGNGAADIAQIQNIWSLVKSERRVREKMNQQDIYKVVQMSLKLPARALVYLTCEIKALNFWCEWRELYQTAYQDECISEYVL
;
A
#
# COMPACT_ATOMS: atom_id res chain seq x y z
N MET A 1 -22.97 -9.37 19.55
CA MET A 1 -23.97 -8.92 18.56
C MET A 1 -23.24 -9.05 17.26
N ASP A 2 -23.41 -10.21 16.65
CA ASP A 2 -22.67 -10.62 15.48
C ASP A 2 -23.06 -9.70 14.33
N PHE A 3 -22.11 -8.92 13.84
CA PHE A 3 -22.24 -8.26 12.55
C PHE A 3 -22.05 -9.35 11.51
N GLU A 4 -23.15 -9.97 11.09
CA GLU A 4 -23.19 -10.66 9.81
C GLU A 4 -22.82 -9.62 8.76
N GLU A 5 -21.60 -9.75 8.21
CA GLU A 5 -21.16 -9.08 7.01
C GLU A 5 -22.17 -9.44 5.92
N GLU A 6 -23.11 -8.54 5.62
CA GLU A 6 -23.94 -8.65 4.42
C GLU A 6 -22.95 -8.70 3.25
N LYS A 7 -22.76 -9.89 2.68
CA LYS A 7 -22.04 -10.05 1.41
C LYS A 7 -22.74 -9.18 0.39
N GLU A 8 -22.19 -8.01 0.10
CA GLU A 8 -22.66 -7.18 -1.00
C GLU A 8 -22.57 -8.01 -2.28
N VAL A 9 -23.72 -8.42 -2.81
CA VAL A 9 -23.79 -9.17 -4.06
C VAL A 9 -23.47 -8.20 -5.19
N GLY A 10 -22.22 -8.24 -5.68
CA GLY A 10 -21.73 -7.36 -6.75
C GLY A 10 -20.22 -7.52 -6.99
N ILE A 11 -19.74 -6.90 -8.07
CA ILE A 11 -18.31 -6.68 -8.31
C ILE A 11 -18.06 -5.18 -8.17
N PHE A 12 -17.06 -4.83 -7.36
CA PHE A 12 -16.69 -3.47 -7.01
C PHE A 12 -15.19 -3.27 -7.27
N GLY A 13 -14.86 -2.21 -7.99
CA GLY A 13 -13.48 -1.77 -8.18
C GLY A 13 -13.12 -0.73 -7.13
N ASP A 14 -11.90 -0.78 -6.63
CA ASP A 14 -11.41 0.14 -5.61
C ASP A 14 -9.91 0.43 -5.80
N TYR A 15 -9.42 1.44 -5.08
CA TYR A 15 -8.01 1.79 -5.02
C TYR A 15 -7.66 2.29 -3.61
N THR A 16 -6.62 1.71 -3.02
CA THR A 16 -6.26 2.01 -1.62
C THR A 16 -5.55 3.34 -1.41
N GLY A 17 -5.11 4.03 -2.47
CA GLY A 17 -4.52 5.36 -2.36
C GLY A 17 -5.54 6.47 -2.15
N LYS A 18 -5.07 7.71 -1.97
CA LYS A 18 -5.96 8.85 -1.72
C LYS A 18 -6.62 9.41 -2.98
N MET A 19 -6.20 8.96 -4.16
CA MET A 19 -6.57 9.53 -5.46
C MET A 19 -6.15 11.00 -5.56
N CYS A 20 -4.99 11.34 -5.03
CA CYS A 20 -4.49 12.71 -4.99
C CYS A 20 -3.57 12.97 -6.19
N ILE A 21 -4.05 13.73 -7.17
CA ILE A 21 -3.24 14.14 -8.33
C ILE A 21 -2.84 15.61 -8.17
N SER A 22 -1.54 15.87 -8.25
CA SER A 22 -0.98 17.23 -8.14
C SER A 22 -1.52 18.18 -9.22
N GLU A 23 -1.71 19.45 -8.86
CA GLU A 23 -2.33 20.47 -9.73
C GLU A 23 -1.69 20.56 -11.12
N ASP A 24 -0.37 20.45 -11.20
CA ASP A 24 0.41 20.48 -12.45
C ASP A 24 0.15 19.26 -13.36
N LYS A 25 -0.31 18.13 -12.79
CA LYS A 25 -0.61 16.89 -13.52
C LYS A 25 -2.09 16.67 -13.79
N LYS A 26 -2.99 17.42 -13.13
CA LYS A 26 -4.46 17.21 -13.23
C LYS A 26 -4.98 17.23 -14.66
N GLU A 27 -4.53 18.18 -15.48
CA GLU A 27 -4.94 18.29 -16.88
C GLU A 27 -4.50 17.08 -17.70
N GLU A 28 -3.25 16.63 -17.55
CA GLU A 28 -2.73 15.46 -18.26
C GLU A 28 -3.42 14.18 -17.78
N PHE A 29 -3.61 14.02 -16.47
CA PHE A 29 -4.33 12.90 -15.88
C PHE A 29 -5.77 12.81 -16.42
N SER A 30 -6.49 13.93 -16.46
CA SER A 30 -7.87 13.97 -16.94
C SER A 30 -7.97 13.58 -18.42
N LYS A 31 -7.01 14.02 -19.25
CA LYS A 31 -6.91 13.60 -20.66
C LYS A 31 -6.63 12.11 -20.82
N ARG A 32 -5.72 11.56 -20.00
CA ARG A 32 -5.42 10.12 -20.00
C ARG A 32 -6.65 9.30 -19.61
N LEU A 33 -7.36 9.71 -18.54
CA LEU A 33 -8.59 9.06 -18.10
C LEU A 33 -9.65 9.10 -19.21
N GLN A 34 -9.90 10.25 -19.84
CA GLN A 34 -10.83 10.35 -20.96
C GLN A 34 -10.44 9.43 -22.13
N LYS A 35 -9.15 9.30 -22.42
CA LYS A 35 -8.65 8.39 -23.46
C LYS A 35 -8.94 6.93 -23.09
N LEU A 36 -8.73 6.52 -21.84
CA LEU A 36 -9.08 5.18 -21.37
C LEU A 36 -10.57 4.91 -21.50
N LEU A 37 -11.44 5.87 -21.12
CA LEU A 37 -12.89 5.74 -21.28
C LEU A 37 -13.27 5.56 -22.75
N PHE A 38 -12.72 6.37 -23.65
CA PHE A 38 -13.02 6.31 -25.08
C PHE A 38 -12.60 4.97 -25.71
N TYR A 39 -11.35 4.56 -25.52
CA TYR A 39 -10.85 3.31 -26.09
C TYR A 39 -11.39 2.06 -25.38
N GLY A 40 -11.86 2.22 -24.14
CA GLY A 40 -12.56 1.21 -23.37
C GLY A 40 -14.04 1.05 -23.72
N GLY A 41 -14.59 1.87 -24.61
CA GLY A 41 -15.99 1.78 -25.04
C GLY A 41 -16.98 2.36 -24.04
N MET A 42 -16.54 3.16 -23.06
CA MET A 42 -17.45 3.80 -22.10
C MET A 42 -18.27 4.90 -22.77
N MET A 43 -19.56 4.93 -22.47
CA MET A 43 -20.51 5.86 -23.08
C MET A 43 -21.38 6.56 -22.04
N GLN A 44 -21.89 7.72 -22.44
CA GLN A 44 -22.97 8.45 -21.79
C GLN A 44 -24.17 8.58 -22.74
N PHE A 45 -25.31 9.02 -22.21
CA PHE A 45 -26.51 9.25 -23.00
C PHE A 45 -26.77 10.73 -23.21
N ASP A 46 -27.14 11.09 -24.44
CA ASP A 46 -27.69 12.40 -24.76
C ASP A 46 -29.20 12.29 -25.09
N LYS A 47 -29.98 13.26 -24.62
CA LYS A 47 -31.44 13.30 -24.83
C LYS A 47 -31.76 14.30 -25.93
N VAL A 48 -32.15 13.79 -27.09
CA VAL A 48 -32.53 14.62 -28.24
C VAL A 48 -34.05 14.58 -28.48
N CYS A 49 -34.58 15.67 -29.03
CA CYS A 49 -35.98 15.74 -29.46
C CYS A 49 -36.04 15.77 -30.99
N ILE A 50 -36.57 14.71 -31.60
CA ILE A 50 -36.76 14.63 -33.05
C ILE A 50 -38.26 14.51 -33.32
N PHE A 51 -38.82 15.49 -34.06
CA PHE A 51 -40.26 15.58 -34.36
C PHE A 51 -41.18 15.48 -33.13
N GLY A 52 -40.77 16.08 -32.01
CA GLY A 52 -41.53 16.05 -30.75
C GLY A 52 -41.40 14.75 -29.95
N LYS A 53 -40.61 13.77 -30.43
CA LYS A 53 -40.30 12.53 -29.70
C LYS A 53 -38.94 12.64 -29.03
N LYS A 54 -38.88 12.28 -27.74
CA LYS A 54 -37.63 12.19 -26.97
C LYS A 54 -36.95 10.86 -27.30
N ILE A 55 -35.70 10.91 -27.72
CA ILE A 55 -34.85 9.76 -28.03
C ILE A 55 -33.56 9.90 -27.21
N MET A 56 -33.02 8.79 -26.71
CA MET A 56 -31.69 8.76 -26.11
C MET A 56 -30.68 8.24 -27.12
N LEU A 57 -29.57 8.95 -27.27
CA LEU A 57 -28.47 8.57 -28.15
C LEU A 57 -27.25 8.23 -27.31
N LEU A 58 -26.51 7.20 -27.73
CA LEU A 58 -25.19 6.91 -27.19
C LEU A 58 -24.20 7.96 -27.69
N LYS A 59 -23.37 8.44 -26.77
CA LYS A 59 -22.30 9.40 -27.06
C LYS A 59 -21.05 9.01 -26.24
N PRO A 60 -19.83 9.18 -26.79
CA PRO A 60 -18.62 9.03 -25.99
C PRO A 60 -18.63 9.92 -24.75
N VAL A 61 -17.92 9.50 -23.70
CA VAL A 61 -17.82 10.30 -22.47
C VAL A 61 -17.09 11.61 -22.76
N GLU A 62 -17.75 12.73 -22.47
CA GLU A 62 -17.21 14.07 -22.64
C GLU A 62 -17.29 14.84 -21.31
N PRO A 63 -16.31 15.71 -21.04
CA PRO A 63 -16.33 16.54 -19.84
C PRO A 63 -17.56 17.45 -19.82
N ASP A 64 -18.17 17.61 -18.64
CA ASP A 64 -19.14 18.68 -18.39
C ASP A 64 -18.45 20.06 -18.29
N GLU A 65 -19.22 21.11 -17.99
CA GLU A 65 -18.71 22.48 -17.86
C GLU A 65 -17.61 22.61 -16.78
N ASP A 66 -17.64 21.76 -15.76
CA ASP A 66 -16.66 21.71 -14.66
C ASP A 66 -15.50 20.72 -14.97
N GLY A 67 -15.55 20.04 -16.12
CA GLY A 67 -14.57 19.04 -16.52
C GLY A 67 -14.77 17.65 -15.91
N ASN A 68 -15.92 17.39 -15.28
CA ASN A 68 -16.25 16.08 -14.73
C ASN A 68 -16.71 15.12 -15.83
N LEU A 69 -16.52 13.82 -15.61
CA LEU A 69 -16.89 12.76 -16.55
C LEU A 69 -17.88 11.82 -15.86
N TYR A 70 -18.94 11.40 -16.56
CA TYR A 70 -19.93 10.45 -16.03
C TYR A 70 -20.34 9.44 -17.10
N PHE A 71 -20.51 8.19 -16.69
CA PHE A 71 -20.88 7.10 -17.59
C PHE A 71 -21.53 5.96 -16.79
N HIS A 72 -22.27 5.12 -17.48
CA HIS A 72 -22.94 3.93 -16.89
C HIS A 72 -23.28 2.88 -17.96
N TYR A 73 -22.69 2.98 -19.16
CA TYR A 73 -22.90 2.04 -20.25
C TYR A 73 -21.57 1.77 -20.93
N ASN A 74 -21.35 0.54 -21.37
CA ASN A 74 -20.21 0.16 -22.19
C ASN A 74 -20.67 -0.42 -23.53
N TYR A 75 -20.10 0.14 -24.61
CA TYR A 75 -20.46 -0.17 -25.99
C TYR A 75 -20.04 -1.58 -26.44
N PHE A 76 -18.97 -2.15 -25.86
CA PHE A 76 -18.45 -3.44 -26.28
C PHE A 76 -19.23 -4.61 -25.68
N GLU A 77 -19.71 -4.48 -24.45
CA GLU A 77 -20.58 -5.46 -23.80
C GLU A 77 -22.08 -5.23 -24.08
N ASP A 78 -22.46 -4.08 -24.65
CA ASP A 78 -23.85 -3.66 -24.90
C ASP A 78 -24.73 -3.72 -23.62
N ASP A 79 -24.18 -3.25 -22.49
CA ASP A 79 -24.85 -3.31 -21.20
C ASP A 79 -24.68 -2.03 -20.36
N THR A 80 -25.58 -1.86 -19.39
CA THR A 80 -25.58 -0.77 -18.41
C THR A 80 -25.20 -1.25 -17.02
N TRP A 81 -24.40 -0.46 -16.33
CA TRP A 81 -24.04 -0.68 -14.92
C TRP A 81 -24.46 0.51 -14.05
N GLU A 82 -24.05 0.49 -12.79
CA GLU A 82 -24.29 1.63 -11.91
C GLU A 82 -23.45 2.84 -12.32
N ASN A 83 -23.83 4.02 -11.85
CA ASN A 83 -23.16 5.26 -12.21
C ASN A 83 -21.69 5.25 -11.78
N ALA A 84 -20.81 5.60 -12.71
CA ALA A 84 -19.41 5.86 -12.47
C ALA A 84 -19.01 7.24 -13.01
N GLY A 85 -17.92 7.78 -12.50
CA GLY A 85 -17.46 9.09 -12.94
C GLY A 85 -16.17 9.55 -12.30
N TYR A 86 -15.71 10.69 -12.78
CA TYR A 86 -14.51 11.38 -12.34
C TYR A 86 -14.84 12.84 -12.06
N LYS A 87 -14.45 13.31 -10.88
CA LYS A 87 -14.58 14.69 -10.45
C LYS A 87 -13.25 15.41 -10.61
N ARG A 88 -13.22 16.45 -11.43
CA ARG A 88 -11.97 17.13 -11.81
C ARG A 88 -11.41 18.01 -10.69
N ASP A 89 -12.28 18.62 -9.89
CA ASP A 89 -11.94 19.53 -8.80
C ASP A 89 -11.01 18.86 -7.77
N ASN A 90 -11.38 17.65 -7.34
CA ASN A 90 -10.71 16.88 -6.30
C ASN A 90 -10.04 15.59 -6.83
N THR A 91 -10.04 15.41 -8.14
CA THR A 91 -9.44 14.28 -8.86
C THR A 91 -9.95 12.91 -8.42
N ARG A 92 -11.15 12.81 -7.83
CA ARG A 92 -11.70 11.53 -7.37
C ARG A 92 -12.47 10.81 -8.45
N PHE A 93 -12.17 9.53 -8.61
CA PHE A 93 -12.98 8.61 -9.37
C PHE A 93 -13.93 7.86 -8.43
N PHE A 94 -15.11 7.51 -8.93
CA PHE A 94 -16.08 6.73 -8.19
C PHE A 94 -16.83 5.81 -9.16
N SER A 95 -17.29 4.67 -8.64
CA SER A 95 -18.17 3.75 -9.35
C SER A 95 -19.08 3.02 -8.36
N GLY A 96 -20.29 2.69 -8.80
CA GLY A 96 -21.08 1.63 -8.16
C GLY A 96 -20.58 0.25 -8.57
N LYS A 97 -21.49 -0.71 -8.67
CA LYS A 97 -21.21 -2.05 -9.21
C LYS A 97 -20.73 -1.96 -10.67
N ILE A 98 -19.65 -2.68 -10.97
CA ILE A 98 -18.93 -2.56 -12.26
C ILE A 98 -19.06 -3.79 -13.17
N GLY A 99 -19.85 -4.79 -12.76
CA GLY A 99 -19.99 -6.01 -13.53
C GLY A 99 -18.69 -6.82 -13.63
N GLY A 100 -18.63 -7.73 -14.61
CA GLY A 100 -17.50 -8.67 -14.77
C GLY A 100 -16.84 -8.69 -16.15
N ASN A 101 -17.21 -7.78 -17.06
CA ASN A 101 -16.70 -7.74 -18.44
C ASN A 101 -16.00 -6.40 -18.72
N GLU A 102 -16.14 -5.84 -19.94
CA GLU A 102 -15.42 -4.65 -20.39
C GLU A 102 -15.63 -3.42 -19.49
N PHE A 103 -16.79 -3.25 -18.86
CA PHE A 103 -16.98 -2.17 -17.89
C PHE A 103 -16.03 -2.31 -16.69
N CYS A 104 -15.90 -3.53 -16.16
CA CYS A 104 -15.02 -3.87 -15.05
C CYS A 104 -13.55 -3.64 -15.41
N ASP A 105 -13.15 -4.06 -16.61
CA ASP A 105 -11.76 -3.94 -17.08
C ASP A 105 -11.31 -2.49 -17.18
N VAL A 106 -12.16 -1.61 -17.72
CA VAL A 106 -11.83 -0.18 -17.87
C VAL A 106 -11.81 0.51 -16.51
N VAL A 107 -12.76 0.22 -15.61
CA VAL A 107 -12.74 0.78 -14.25
C VAL A 107 -11.48 0.32 -13.51
N THR A 108 -11.12 -0.95 -13.61
CA THR A 108 -9.88 -1.48 -13.05
C THR A 108 -8.66 -0.77 -13.63
N ALA A 109 -8.59 -0.58 -14.95
CA ALA A 109 -7.50 0.17 -15.58
C ALA A 109 -7.40 1.63 -15.12
N ILE A 110 -8.52 2.28 -14.79
CA ILE A 110 -8.52 3.63 -14.19
C ILE A 110 -7.88 3.60 -12.79
N HIS A 111 -8.16 2.59 -11.97
CA HIS A 111 -7.48 2.41 -10.68
C HIS A 111 -5.98 2.16 -10.84
N PHE A 112 -5.55 1.43 -11.90
CA PHE A 112 -4.14 1.34 -12.26
C PHE A 112 -3.54 2.69 -12.70
N LEU A 113 -4.31 3.54 -13.39
CA LEU A 113 -3.88 4.89 -13.73
C LEU A 113 -3.62 5.73 -12.47
N TYR A 114 -4.47 5.59 -11.43
CA TYR A 114 -4.20 6.18 -10.12
C TYR A 114 -2.94 5.60 -9.48
N GLU A 115 -2.79 4.28 -9.45
CA GLU A 115 -1.63 3.63 -8.85
C GLU A 115 -0.30 4.18 -9.40
N VAL A 116 -0.21 4.41 -10.71
CA VAL A 116 1.00 4.97 -11.33
C VAL A 116 1.11 6.48 -11.18
N SER A 117 0.00 7.21 -10.98
CA SER A 117 -0.04 8.68 -11.00
C SER A 117 -0.12 9.36 -9.64
N ASP A 118 -0.75 8.75 -8.65
CA ASP A 118 -0.93 9.26 -7.28
C ASP A 118 0.43 9.45 -6.61
N GLU A 119 0.56 10.48 -5.78
CA GLU A 119 1.77 10.72 -5.01
C GLU A 119 1.93 9.71 -3.88
N GLU A 120 0.81 9.30 -3.27
CA GLU A 120 0.79 8.29 -2.22
C GLU A 120 0.82 6.88 -2.80
N ILE A 121 1.26 5.93 -1.98
CA ILE A 121 1.19 4.52 -2.35
C ILE A 121 -0.26 4.00 -2.28
N GLY A 122 -0.61 3.18 -3.25
CA GLY A 122 -1.89 2.49 -3.31
C GLY A 122 -1.85 1.37 -4.34
N VAL A 123 -2.83 0.49 -4.28
CA VAL A 123 -2.99 -0.62 -5.25
C VAL A 123 -4.44 -0.71 -5.70
N ALA A 124 -4.63 -1.04 -6.98
CA ALA A 124 -5.95 -1.36 -7.52
C ALA A 124 -6.50 -2.66 -6.93
N LYS A 125 -7.80 -2.68 -6.61
CA LYS A 125 -8.50 -3.82 -6.03
C LYS A 125 -9.81 -4.13 -6.76
N ILE A 126 -10.21 -5.39 -6.72
CA ILE A 126 -11.55 -5.85 -7.08
C ILE A 126 -12.09 -6.66 -5.89
N ASN A 127 -13.26 -6.29 -5.37
CA ASN A 127 -13.89 -6.96 -4.22
C ASN A 127 -12.94 -7.12 -3.01
N GLY A 128 -12.08 -6.13 -2.78
CA GLY A 128 -11.10 -6.13 -1.69
C GLY A 128 -9.78 -6.87 -1.99
N GLU A 129 -9.73 -7.66 -3.06
CA GLU A 129 -8.53 -8.39 -3.50
C GLU A 129 -7.65 -7.52 -4.40
N ILE A 130 -6.33 -7.60 -4.24
CA ILE A 130 -5.37 -6.82 -5.03
C ILE A 130 -5.31 -7.37 -6.45
N VAL A 131 -5.45 -6.49 -7.44
CA VAL A 131 -5.33 -6.88 -8.84
C VAL A 131 -3.86 -6.98 -9.23
N ASN A 132 -3.42 -8.20 -9.55
CA ASN A 132 -2.04 -8.50 -9.92
C ASN A 132 -1.89 -8.95 -11.38
N GLU A 133 -2.61 -8.29 -12.28
CA GLU A 133 -2.64 -8.63 -13.70
C GLU A 133 -1.88 -7.57 -14.53
N PRO A 134 -0.71 -7.90 -15.11
CA PRO A 134 0.08 -6.95 -15.89
C PRO A 134 -0.61 -6.52 -17.19
N GLY A 135 -1.66 -7.22 -17.62
CA GLY A 135 -2.47 -6.90 -18.79
C GLY A 135 -3.04 -5.47 -18.78
N TYR A 136 -3.56 -5.01 -17.63
CA TYR A 136 -4.12 -3.66 -17.49
C TYR A 136 -3.06 -2.58 -17.74
N LEU A 137 -1.87 -2.75 -17.15
CA LEU A 137 -0.74 -1.83 -17.37
C LEU A 137 -0.30 -1.83 -18.83
N GLY A 138 -0.21 -3.01 -19.46
CA GLY A 138 0.16 -3.15 -20.87
C GLY A 138 -0.82 -2.44 -21.81
N TRP A 139 -2.12 -2.66 -21.61
CA TRP A 139 -3.19 -2.01 -22.36
C TRP A 139 -3.19 -0.49 -22.17
N MET A 140 -3.10 -0.04 -20.91
CA MET A 140 -2.99 1.38 -20.57
C MET A 140 -1.78 2.04 -21.25
N ASN A 141 -0.60 1.41 -21.18
CA ASN A 141 0.61 1.92 -21.84
C ASN A 141 0.46 1.99 -23.36
N HIS A 142 -0.15 0.98 -23.97
CA HIS A 142 -0.42 0.97 -25.41
C HIS A 142 -1.33 2.14 -25.83
N ILE A 143 -2.44 2.34 -25.11
CA ILE A 143 -3.40 3.41 -25.42
C ILE A 143 -2.78 4.78 -25.16
N LEU A 144 -2.13 4.96 -24.01
CA LEU A 144 -1.64 6.28 -23.60
C LEU A 144 -0.31 6.65 -24.27
N GLY A 145 0.41 5.68 -24.86
CA GLY A 145 1.75 5.89 -25.40
C GLY A 145 2.78 6.15 -24.29
N THR A 146 2.60 5.48 -23.15
CA THR A 146 3.41 5.64 -21.93
C THR A 146 4.26 4.41 -21.66
N ASP A 147 5.19 4.54 -20.71
CA ASP A 147 6.09 3.49 -20.23
C ASP A 147 5.92 3.25 -18.72
N PHE A 148 4.70 3.40 -18.21
CA PHE A 148 4.41 3.19 -16.80
C PHE A 148 4.86 1.81 -16.33
N SER A 149 5.25 1.73 -15.07
CA SER A 149 5.74 0.50 -14.44
C SER A 149 5.18 0.33 -13.03
N MET A 150 5.07 -0.92 -12.59
CA MET A 150 4.61 -1.28 -11.23
C MET A 150 5.71 -1.10 -10.16
N LYS A 151 6.73 -0.27 -10.41
CA LYS A 151 7.88 -0.10 -9.49
C LYS A 151 7.46 0.38 -8.11
N LYS A 152 6.37 1.16 -8.00
CA LYS A 152 5.82 1.61 -6.72
C LYS A 152 5.45 0.44 -5.79
N ARG A 153 5.02 -0.70 -6.34
CA ARG A 153 4.70 -1.90 -5.55
C ARG A 153 5.89 -2.51 -4.81
N PHE A 154 7.13 -2.12 -5.14
CA PHE A 154 8.34 -2.55 -4.44
C PHE A 154 8.65 -1.76 -3.17
N ARG A 155 7.88 -0.71 -2.85
CA ARG A 155 7.87 -0.09 -1.52
C ARG A 155 7.01 -0.96 -0.59
N LEU A 156 7.47 -2.18 -0.38
CA LEU A 156 6.74 -3.27 0.26
C LEU A 156 6.33 -2.91 1.68
N TRP A 157 7.25 -2.30 2.45
CA TRP A 157 6.97 -1.92 3.83
C TRP A 157 5.83 -0.91 3.90
N GLU A 158 5.84 0.11 3.05
CA GLU A 158 4.83 1.17 3.08
C GLU A 158 3.44 0.66 2.69
N LEU A 159 3.36 -0.25 1.71
CA LEU A 159 2.11 -0.93 1.38
C LEU A 159 1.60 -1.78 2.54
N PHE A 160 2.50 -2.56 3.15
CA PHE A 160 2.17 -3.44 4.27
C PHE A 160 1.72 -2.65 5.51
N GLU A 161 2.47 -1.61 5.87
CA GLU A 161 2.20 -0.71 6.98
C GLU A 161 0.85 -0.01 6.80
N LYS A 162 0.60 0.57 5.62
CA LYS A 162 -0.66 1.23 5.31
C LYS A 162 -1.84 0.27 5.44
N HIS A 163 -1.77 -0.90 4.80
CA HIS A 163 -2.84 -1.91 4.86
C HIS A 163 -3.13 -2.33 6.31
N CYS A 164 -2.10 -2.61 7.10
CA CYS A 164 -2.28 -3.06 8.48
C CYS A 164 -2.83 -1.95 9.39
N LEU A 165 -2.39 -0.71 9.22
CA LEU A 165 -2.90 0.44 9.98
C LEU A 165 -4.37 0.73 9.65
N GLU A 166 -4.75 0.72 8.37
CA GLU A 166 -6.15 0.91 7.93
C GLU A 166 -7.07 -0.17 8.52
N ARG A 167 -6.66 -1.45 8.48
CA ARG A 167 -7.42 -2.52 9.12
C ARG A 167 -7.48 -2.35 10.64
N LYS A 168 -6.41 -1.84 11.26
CA LYS A 168 -6.42 -1.59 12.70
C LYS A 168 -7.41 -0.50 13.08
N GLU A 169 -7.53 0.55 12.26
CA GLU A 169 -8.54 1.61 12.41
C GLU A 169 -9.98 1.08 12.23
N GLN A 170 -10.16 0.08 11.38
CA GLN A 170 -11.43 -0.63 11.20
C GLN A 170 -11.77 -1.61 12.33
N GLY A 171 -10.87 -1.80 13.30
CA GLY A 171 -11.11 -2.61 14.50
C GLY A 171 -10.67 -4.07 14.41
N TYR A 172 -9.94 -4.47 13.36
CA TYR A 172 -9.39 -5.82 13.26
C TYR A 172 -8.25 -6.06 14.27
N GLU A 173 -8.22 -7.24 14.88
CA GLU A 173 -7.18 -7.63 15.84
C GLU A 173 -5.93 -8.18 15.12
N GLU A 174 -6.12 -9.19 14.27
CA GLU A 174 -5.08 -9.81 13.43
C GLU A 174 -5.03 -9.13 12.05
N VAL A 175 -4.18 -8.11 11.91
CA VAL A 175 -4.12 -7.30 10.69
C VAL A 175 -3.10 -7.82 9.66
N SER A 176 -2.00 -8.41 10.13
CA SER A 176 -0.89 -8.86 9.26
C SER A 176 -1.28 -10.01 8.33
N ASP A 177 -2.07 -10.97 8.82
CA ASP A 177 -2.37 -12.23 8.12
C ASP A 177 -3.17 -12.01 6.83
N SER A 178 -3.90 -10.90 6.76
CA SER A 178 -4.70 -10.52 5.60
C SER A 178 -3.88 -9.89 4.46
N PHE A 179 -2.58 -9.66 4.66
CA PHE A 179 -1.70 -9.12 3.63
C PHE A 179 -0.80 -10.23 3.08
N HIS A 180 -1.08 -10.65 1.85
CA HIS A 180 -0.19 -11.56 1.14
C HIS A 180 0.72 -10.77 0.20
N ILE A 181 2.02 -10.77 0.52
CA ILE A 181 3.03 -10.05 -0.28
C ILE A 181 3.04 -10.46 -1.76
N TRP A 182 2.65 -11.71 -2.03
CA TRP A 182 2.57 -12.27 -3.37
C TRP A 182 1.41 -11.71 -4.20
N ASP A 183 0.39 -11.13 -3.56
CA ASP A 183 -0.72 -10.44 -4.25
C ASP A 183 -0.26 -9.06 -4.76
N VAL A 184 0.76 -8.48 -4.13
CA VAL A 184 1.33 -7.18 -4.50
C VAL A 184 2.39 -7.31 -5.57
N VAL A 185 3.35 -8.21 -5.38
CA VAL A 185 4.48 -8.34 -6.31
C VAL A 185 3.99 -8.95 -7.63
N PRO A 186 4.30 -8.39 -8.81
CA PRO A 186 3.98 -9.06 -10.06
C PRO A 186 4.64 -10.44 -10.16
N HIS A 187 3.90 -11.45 -10.64
CA HIS A 187 4.39 -12.83 -10.78
C HIS A 187 5.74 -12.93 -11.52
N SER A 188 5.93 -12.11 -12.56
CA SER A 188 7.18 -12.06 -13.33
C SER A 188 8.38 -11.55 -12.55
N LEU A 189 8.16 -10.96 -11.37
CA LEU A 189 9.18 -10.35 -10.51
C LEU A 189 9.31 -11.06 -9.16
N TYR A 190 8.63 -12.19 -8.94
CA TYR A 190 8.74 -12.98 -7.71
C TYR A 190 10.18 -13.37 -7.37
N GLN A 191 10.97 -13.76 -8.37
CA GLN A 191 12.37 -14.13 -8.16
C GLN A 191 13.27 -12.93 -7.79
N ALA A 192 12.82 -11.72 -8.08
CA ALA A 192 13.48 -10.48 -7.68
C ALA A 192 12.92 -9.92 -6.36
N ALA A 193 11.86 -10.51 -5.81
CA ALA A 193 11.32 -10.11 -4.51
C ALA A 193 12.30 -10.51 -3.41
N GLY A 194 12.74 -9.53 -2.63
CA GLY A 194 13.71 -9.73 -1.57
C GLY A 194 14.09 -8.42 -0.91
N GLY A 195 15.21 -8.43 -0.19
CA GLY A 195 15.73 -7.26 0.50
C GLY A 195 15.19 -7.10 1.93
N THR A 196 15.49 -5.95 2.52
CA THR A 196 15.27 -5.68 3.94
C THR A 196 13.79 -5.59 4.29
N GLU A 197 13.00 -4.88 3.49
CA GLU A 197 11.55 -4.74 3.72
C GLU A 197 10.82 -6.07 3.63
N PHE A 198 11.11 -6.88 2.61
CA PHE A 198 10.56 -8.23 2.47
C PHE A 198 10.86 -9.08 3.71
N SER A 199 12.11 -9.04 4.17
CA SER A 199 12.56 -9.77 5.36
C SER A 199 11.83 -9.30 6.61
N ASP A 200 11.69 -7.98 6.82
CA ASP A 200 10.98 -7.43 7.96
C ASP A 200 9.50 -7.84 7.98
N ILE A 201 8.83 -7.85 6.83
CA ILE A 201 7.44 -8.33 6.70
C ILE A 201 7.36 -9.82 7.08
N CYS A 202 8.30 -10.64 6.61
CA CYS A 202 8.36 -12.06 6.97
C CYS A 202 8.60 -12.25 8.48
N TYR A 203 9.52 -11.51 9.08
CA TYR A 203 9.79 -11.60 10.52
C TYR A 203 8.63 -11.14 11.38
N LEU A 204 7.88 -10.14 10.93
CA LEU A 204 6.71 -9.65 11.65
C LEU A 204 5.53 -10.63 11.56
N THR A 205 5.35 -11.27 10.40
CA THR A 205 4.24 -12.23 10.17
C THR A 205 4.53 -13.64 10.70
N GLN A 206 5.78 -14.10 10.63
CA GLN A 206 6.16 -15.49 10.96
C GLN A 206 7.01 -15.58 12.24
N GLY A 207 7.41 -14.44 12.80
CA GLY A 207 8.33 -14.36 13.92
C GLY A 207 9.80 -14.57 13.50
N THR A 208 10.71 -14.33 14.44
CA THR A 208 12.16 -14.47 14.22
C THR A 208 12.73 -15.77 14.80
N GLY A 209 11.89 -16.77 15.04
CA GLY A 209 12.27 -18.05 15.67
C GLY A 209 13.20 -18.92 14.81
N THR A 210 13.15 -18.76 13.48
CA THR A 210 14.00 -19.49 12.53
C THR A 210 15.41 -18.91 12.41
N LEU A 211 15.70 -17.75 13.01
CA LEU A 211 17.04 -17.16 13.02
C LEU A 211 17.95 -17.92 14.01
N CYS A 212 18.72 -18.88 13.48
CA CYS A 212 19.72 -19.64 14.24
C CYS A 212 21.15 -19.12 13.98
N GLY A 213 21.89 -18.78 15.03
CA GLY A 213 23.21 -18.15 14.92
C GLY A 213 24.26 -18.94 14.13
N ASP A 214 24.17 -20.27 14.13
CA ASP A 214 25.18 -21.15 13.50
C ASP A 214 24.95 -21.33 11.98
N GLU A 215 23.77 -20.93 11.48
CA GLU A 215 23.37 -21.11 10.07
C GLU A 215 23.32 -19.80 9.28
N LEU A 216 23.66 -18.67 9.92
CA LEU A 216 23.57 -17.35 9.29
C LEU A 216 24.84 -16.99 8.51
N VAL A 217 24.64 -16.64 7.24
CA VAL A 217 25.71 -16.13 6.38
C VAL A 217 26.21 -14.78 6.91
N PRO A 218 27.53 -14.55 7.03
CA PRO A 218 28.04 -13.24 7.44
C PRO A 218 27.71 -12.14 6.43
N GLY A 219 27.29 -10.98 6.91
CA GLY A 219 27.05 -9.80 6.07
C GLY A 219 25.71 -9.80 5.33
N VAL A 220 24.75 -10.65 5.74
CA VAL A 220 23.37 -10.60 5.25
C VAL A 220 22.43 -9.96 6.27
N TYR A 221 21.28 -9.45 5.82
CA TYR A 221 20.30 -8.79 6.69
C TYR A 221 19.77 -9.68 7.84
N PRO A 222 19.44 -10.98 7.63
CA PRO A 222 19.12 -11.91 8.72
C PRO A 222 20.13 -11.95 9.87
N GLU A 223 21.43 -11.85 9.58
CA GLU A 223 22.49 -11.80 10.60
C GLU A 223 22.38 -10.52 11.45
N ALA A 224 22.10 -9.38 10.82
CA ALA A 224 21.93 -8.11 11.50
C ALA A 224 20.70 -8.11 12.43
N ILE A 225 19.58 -8.68 11.98
CA ILE A 225 18.36 -8.86 12.79
C ILE A 225 18.63 -9.78 13.99
N TYR A 226 19.29 -10.91 13.76
CA TYR A 226 19.65 -11.82 14.85
C TYR A 226 20.56 -11.15 15.90
N LYS A 227 21.59 -10.41 15.45
CA LYS A 227 22.46 -9.63 16.35
C LYS A 227 21.67 -8.59 17.15
N CYS A 228 20.73 -7.89 16.51
CA CYS A 228 19.86 -6.93 17.18
C CYS A 228 19.01 -7.61 18.25
N LYS A 229 18.39 -8.76 17.93
CA LYS A 229 17.61 -9.57 18.88
C LYS A 229 18.43 -9.94 20.11
N LYS A 230 19.66 -10.43 19.93
CA LYS A 230 20.56 -10.77 21.04
C LYS A 230 20.94 -9.57 21.90
N VAL A 231 21.19 -8.42 21.27
CA VAL A 231 21.48 -7.17 21.99
C VAL A 231 20.27 -6.70 22.80
N LEU A 232 19.06 -6.78 22.25
CA LEU A 232 17.82 -6.43 22.96
C LEU A 232 17.56 -7.39 24.13
N GLN A 233 17.73 -8.71 23.94
CA GLN A 233 17.61 -9.70 25.03
C GLN A 233 18.56 -9.37 26.18
N GLN A 234 19.84 -9.12 25.89
CA GLN A 234 20.83 -8.72 26.91
C GLN A 234 20.44 -7.40 27.61
N TYR A 235 19.92 -6.43 26.87
CA TYR A 235 19.46 -5.15 27.42
C TYR A 235 18.30 -5.34 28.41
N PHE A 236 17.37 -6.24 28.09
CA PHE A 236 16.22 -6.54 28.93
C PHE A 236 16.61 -7.35 30.16
N ASP A 237 17.48 -8.35 30.03
CA ASP A 237 17.91 -9.23 31.12
C ASP A 237 18.84 -8.52 32.14
N GLY A 238 19.67 -7.59 31.68
CA GLY A 238 20.79 -7.05 32.47
C GLY A 238 20.48 -5.87 33.40
N ASN A 239 19.30 -5.24 33.32
CA ASN A 239 19.14 -3.87 33.84
C ASN A 239 18.45 -3.74 35.21
N GLY A 240 17.85 -4.80 35.77
CA GLY A 240 17.16 -4.76 37.07
C GLY A 240 15.99 -3.75 37.21
N ALA A 241 15.77 -2.93 36.18
CA ALA A 241 14.68 -1.98 36.05
C ALA A 241 13.37 -2.70 35.69
N ALA A 242 12.24 -2.07 36.00
CA ALA A 242 10.94 -2.58 35.56
C ALA A 242 10.88 -2.62 34.02
N ASP A 243 10.37 -3.72 33.47
CA ASP A 243 10.26 -3.97 32.02
C ASP A 243 9.69 -2.77 31.25
N ILE A 244 8.72 -2.06 31.84
CA ILE A 244 8.06 -0.89 31.28
C ILE A 244 9.05 0.25 31.00
N ALA A 245 9.97 0.54 31.92
CA ALA A 245 10.93 1.63 31.75
C ALA A 245 11.94 1.34 30.63
N GLN A 246 12.36 0.09 30.50
CA GLN A 246 13.25 -0.34 29.41
C GLN A 246 12.54 -0.23 28.05
N ILE A 247 11.28 -0.67 27.95
CA ILE A 247 10.48 -0.53 26.73
C ILE A 247 10.33 0.96 26.34
N GLN A 248 10.02 1.82 27.31
CA GLN A 248 9.92 3.27 27.07
C GLN A 248 11.23 3.88 26.57
N ASN A 249 12.38 3.40 27.03
CA ASN A 249 13.67 3.84 26.51
C ASN A 249 13.85 3.45 25.04
N ILE A 250 13.40 2.25 24.63
CA ILE A 250 13.41 1.85 23.22
C ILE A 250 12.48 2.75 22.39
N TRP A 251 11.27 3.04 22.87
CA TRP A 251 10.34 3.96 22.20
C TRP A 251 10.89 5.38 22.10
N SER A 252 11.57 5.87 23.13
CA SER A 252 12.26 7.16 23.08
C SER A 252 13.40 7.16 22.05
N LEU A 253 14.16 6.07 21.97
CA LEU A 253 15.22 5.89 20.99
C LEU A 253 14.64 5.88 19.56
N VAL A 254 13.55 5.14 19.32
CA VAL A 254 12.86 5.08 18.02
C VAL A 254 12.38 6.45 17.54
N LYS A 255 12.02 7.34 18.48
CA LYS A 255 11.56 8.71 18.18
C LYS A 255 12.69 9.76 18.12
N SER A 256 13.92 9.36 18.42
CA SER A 256 15.05 10.28 18.53
C SER A 256 15.74 10.49 17.18
N GLU A 257 16.02 11.76 16.84
CA GLU A 257 16.88 12.09 15.70
C GLU A 257 18.27 11.46 15.84
N ARG A 258 18.89 11.09 14.71
CA ARG A 258 20.23 10.48 14.70
C ARG A 258 21.29 11.23 15.51
N ARG A 259 21.35 12.56 15.43
CA ARG A 259 22.34 13.35 16.20
C ARG A 259 22.21 13.18 17.72
N VAL A 260 21.00 12.92 18.19
CA VAL A 260 20.74 12.62 19.60
C VAL A 260 21.20 11.20 19.91
N ARG A 261 20.81 10.24 19.07
CA ARG A 261 21.18 8.82 19.21
C ARG A 261 22.69 8.62 19.21
N GLU A 262 23.43 9.26 18.30
CA GLU A 262 24.89 9.21 18.22
C GLU A 262 25.61 9.68 19.49
N LYS A 263 24.96 10.55 20.28
CA LYS A 263 25.50 11.07 21.56
C LYS A 263 25.08 10.23 22.76
N MET A 264 24.16 9.28 22.61
CA MET A 264 23.74 8.40 23.70
C MET A 264 24.84 7.38 24.00
N ASN A 265 25.56 7.58 25.11
CA ASN A 265 26.69 6.75 25.52
C ASN A 265 26.49 6.04 26.87
N GLN A 266 25.24 5.94 27.33
CA GLN A 266 24.90 5.18 28.54
C GLN A 266 25.27 3.71 28.33
N GLN A 267 26.08 3.15 29.24
CA GLN A 267 26.67 1.80 29.08
C GLN A 267 25.61 0.73 28.81
N ASP A 268 24.43 0.85 29.41
CA ASP A 268 23.41 -0.19 29.37
C ASP A 268 22.68 -0.26 28.02
N ILE A 269 22.38 0.88 27.39
CA ILE A 269 21.64 0.93 26.11
C ILE A 269 22.54 1.11 24.88
N TYR A 270 23.82 1.43 25.07
CA TYR A 270 24.74 1.80 23.99
C TYR A 270 24.74 0.81 22.82
N LYS A 271 24.72 -0.50 23.09
CA LYS A 271 24.68 -1.52 22.03
C LYS A 271 23.39 -1.45 21.19
N VAL A 272 22.25 -1.17 21.82
CA VAL A 272 20.96 -0.98 21.13
C VAL A 272 20.99 0.28 20.28
N VAL A 273 21.58 1.36 20.81
CA VAL A 273 21.79 2.61 20.07
C VAL A 273 22.58 2.33 18.78
N GLN A 274 23.67 1.56 18.85
CA GLN A 274 24.45 1.22 17.65
C GLN A 274 23.64 0.43 16.61
N MET A 275 22.71 -0.44 17.05
CA MET A 275 21.81 -1.13 16.13
C MET A 275 20.84 -0.15 15.46
N SER A 276 20.29 0.79 16.22
CA SER A 276 19.35 1.78 15.70
C SER A 276 19.95 2.65 14.59
N LEU A 277 21.26 2.90 14.61
CA LEU A 277 21.92 3.72 13.58
C LEU A 277 22.03 3.00 12.22
N LYS A 278 21.81 1.67 12.19
CA LYS A 278 22.04 0.80 11.02
C LYS A 278 20.81 0.01 10.57
N LEU A 279 19.82 -0.14 11.44
CA LEU A 279 18.61 -0.91 11.19
C LEU A 279 17.40 0.03 11.15
N PRO A 280 16.35 -0.33 10.40
CA PRO A 280 15.13 0.46 10.38
C PRO A 280 14.44 0.42 11.74
N ALA A 281 13.76 1.50 12.11
CA ALA A 281 13.09 1.64 13.39
C ALA A 281 12.16 0.47 13.72
N ARG A 282 11.37 0.04 12.73
CA ARG A 282 10.46 -1.11 12.82
C ARG A 282 11.14 -2.39 13.32
N ALA A 283 12.42 -2.62 13.00
CA ALA A 283 13.16 -3.79 13.45
C ALA A 283 13.36 -3.80 14.96
N LEU A 284 13.68 -2.65 15.56
CA LEU A 284 13.75 -2.54 17.01
C LEU A 284 12.38 -2.74 17.65
N VAL A 285 11.31 -2.26 17.01
CA VAL A 285 9.94 -2.39 17.51
C VAL A 285 9.46 -3.84 17.47
N TYR A 286 9.48 -4.52 16.31
CA TYR A 286 8.98 -5.91 16.25
C TYR A 286 9.80 -6.87 17.10
N LEU A 287 11.12 -6.69 17.21
CA LEU A 287 11.95 -7.52 18.09
C LEU A 287 11.64 -7.27 19.57
N THR A 288 11.42 -6.00 19.96
CA THR A 288 11.03 -5.66 21.33
C THR A 288 9.67 -6.27 21.66
N CYS A 289 8.70 -6.14 20.74
CA CYS A 289 7.38 -6.73 20.88
C CYS A 289 7.44 -8.26 20.99
N GLU A 290 8.25 -8.93 20.16
CA GLU A 290 8.43 -10.38 20.24
C GLU A 290 9.05 -10.80 21.59
N ILE A 291 10.12 -10.13 22.04
CA ILE A 291 10.80 -10.46 23.30
C ILE A 291 9.90 -10.23 24.53
N LYS A 292 9.06 -9.18 24.49
CA LYS A 292 8.20 -8.79 25.62
C LYS A 292 6.74 -9.23 25.47
N ALA A 293 6.44 -10.05 24.46
CA ALA A 293 5.08 -10.52 24.15
C ALA A 293 4.05 -9.38 24.05
N LEU A 294 4.40 -8.30 23.33
CA LEU A 294 3.52 -7.17 23.03
C LEU A 294 2.94 -7.30 21.63
N ASN A 295 1.79 -6.67 21.37
CA ASN A 295 1.25 -6.55 20.02
C ASN A 295 1.98 -5.43 19.26
N PHE A 296 2.68 -5.79 18.17
CA PHE A 296 3.43 -4.84 17.36
C PHE A 296 2.57 -3.68 16.86
N TRP A 297 1.38 -3.95 16.31
CA TRP A 297 0.56 -2.91 15.68
C TRP A 297 -0.05 -1.94 16.69
N CYS A 298 -0.31 -2.39 17.92
CA CYS A 298 -0.71 -1.49 19.01
C CYS A 298 0.40 -0.48 19.34
N GLU A 299 1.65 -0.93 19.45
CA GLU A 299 2.79 -0.05 19.74
C GLU A 299 3.16 0.80 18.52
N TRP A 300 3.18 0.20 17.33
CA TRP A 300 3.60 0.87 16.09
C TRP A 300 2.66 2.00 15.70
N ARG A 301 1.35 1.88 15.93
CA ARG A 301 0.37 2.95 15.69
C ARG A 301 0.74 4.26 16.40
N GLU A 302 1.34 4.17 17.58
CA GLU A 302 1.75 5.33 18.39
C GLU A 302 3.15 5.83 18.02
N LEU A 303 3.92 5.08 17.21
CA LEU A 303 5.32 5.35 16.90
C LEU A 303 5.55 5.75 15.45
N TYR A 304 4.85 5.16 14.47
CA TYR A 304 5.22 5.16 13.05
C TYR A 304 5.46 6.55 12.45
N GLN A 305 4.63 7.55 12.81
CA GLN A 305 4.76 8.92 12.30
C GLN A 305 6.02 9.66 12.80
N THR A 306 6.57 9.21 13.92
CA THR A 306 7.72 9.84 14.59
C THR A 306 8.93 8.92 14.65
N ALA A 307 8.81 7.70 14.15
CA ALA A 307 9.89 6.75 14.05
C ALA A 307 10.95 7.27 13.09
N TYR A 308 12.22 7.10 13.45
CA TYR A 308 13.32 7.52 12.58
C TYR A 308 13.30 6.75 11.25
N GLN A 309 13.77 7.43 10.21
CA GLN A 309 13.98 6.90 8.84
C GLN A 309 15.37 7.30 8.31
N ASP A 310 16.28 7.68 9.23
CA ASP A 310 17.61 8.22 8.94
C ASP A 310 18.75 7.20 9.21
N GLU A 311 18.41 5.91 9.29
CA GLU A 311 19.37 4.82 9.40
C GLU A 311 20.29 4.71 8.18
N CYS A 312 21.56 4.36 8.42
CA CYS A 312 22.47 3.95 7.35
C CYS A 312 22.44 2.42 7.22
N ILE A 313 21.47 1.92 6.45
CA ILE A 313 21.38 0.50 6.12
C ILE A 313 22.69 0.05 5.47
N SER A 314 23.27 -1.04 5.98
CA SER A 314 24.50 -1.59 5.41
C SER A 314 24.23 -2.20 4.04
N GLU A 315 25.21 -2.16 3.14
CA GLU A 315 25.16 -2.96 1.92
C GLU A 315 25.27 -4.44 2.31
N TYR A 316 24.14 -5.15 2.24
CA TYR A 316 24.09 -6.58 2.53
C TYR A 316 24.41 -7.37 1.27
N VAL A 317 25.12 -8.49 1.44
CA VAL A 317 25.29 -9.47 0.36
C VAL A 317 23.92 -10.09 0.07
N LEU A 318 23.53 -10.12 -1.21
CA LEU A 318 22.29 -10.74 -1.67
C LEU A 318 22.37 -12.27 -1.63
#